data_AF-A0A8I1PU75-F1
#
_entry.id   AF-A0A8I1PU75-F1
#
_cell.length_a   1.000
_cell.length_b   1.000
_cell.length_c   1.000
_cell.angle_alpha   90.00
_cell.angle_beta   90.00
_cell.angle_gamma   90.00
#
_symmetry.space_group_name_H-M   'P 1'
#
loop_
_entity.id
_entity.type
_entity.pdbx_description
1 polymer ?
#
loop_
_entity_poly.entity_id
_entity_poly.type
_entity_poly.pdbx_seq_one_letter_code
_entity_poly.pdbx_strand_id
1 'polypeptide(L)'
;MANANSTAVSRKSALRPIRNLIPIDLWDSLAGLTYAFEDTEEAIRKSGLVPEWMRYPGKGVRSCVRKDEPHFIKLSRLKEGRIRILISADLVTSSDKEFRNFLGALLADTRLSLVKGESA
;
A
#
# COMPACT_ATOMS: atom_id res chain seq x y z
N MET A 1 -48.00 32.50 26.06
CA MET A 1 -47.76 31.87 24.75
C MET A 1 -46.32 32.13 24.35
N ALA A 2 -45.44 31.14 24.48
CA ALA A 2 -44.01 31.27 24.20
C ALA A 2 -43.72 30.66 22.82
N ASN A 3 -43.11 31.43 21.93
CA ASN A 3 -42.74 30.99 20.59
C ASN A 3 -41.26 30.59 20.58
N ALA A 4 -40.99 29.30 20.46
CA ALA A 4 -39.64 28.75 20.39
C ALA A 4 -39.14 28.75 18.94
N ASN A 5 -38.25 29.67 18.59
CA ASN A 5 -37.50 29.62 17.33
C ASN A 5 -36.35 28.61 17.49
N SER A 6 -36.52 27.41 16.93
CA SER A 6 -35.45 26.43 16.77
C SER A 6 -34.69 26.72 15.47
N THR A 7 -33.53 27.36 15.58
CA THR A 7 -32.59 27.52 14.48
C THR A 7 -31.73 26.26 14.34
N ALA A 8 -32.13 25.36 13.43
CA ALA A 8 -31.31 24.25 13.01
C ALA A 8 -30.11 24.76 12.18
N VAL A 9 -28.93 24.81 12.79
CA VAL A 9 -27.67 25.13 12.09
C VAL A 9 -27.26 23.93 11.25
N SER A 10 -27.57 23.98 9.96
CA SER A 10 -27.06 23.04 8.96
C SER A 10 -25.55 23.24 8.78
N ARG A 11 -24.74 22.45 9.48
CA ARG A 11 -23.28 22.38 9.25
C ARG A 11 -23.02 21.61 7.96
N LYS A 12 -23.24 22.24 6.80
CA LYS A 12 -22.60 21.81 5.56
C LYS A 12 -21.11 22.14 5.70
N SER A 13 -20.32 21.18 6.20
CA SER A 13 -18.87 21.26 6.10
C SER A 13 -18.54 21.24 4.60
N ALA A 14 -18.22 22.41 4.05
CA ALA A 14 -17.72 22.52 2.69
C ALA A 14 -16.43 21.71 2.60
N LEU A 15 -16.52 20.49 2.07
CA LEU A 15 -15.36 19.70 1.68
C LEU A 15 -14.63 20.53 0.62
N ARG A 16 -13.52 21.13 1.02
CA ARG A 16 -12.67 21.84 0.07
C ARG A 16 -12.15 20.79 -0.93
N PRO A 17 -12.35 20.98 -2.23
CA PRO A 17 -11.76 20.08 -3.22
C PRO A 17 -10.25 20.08 -2.99
N ILE A 18 -9.66 18.91 -2.82
CA ILE A 18 -8.21 18.76 -2.78
C ILE A 18 -7.75 19.12 -4.19
N ARG A 19 -7.29 20.36 -4.36
CA ARG A 19 -6.70 20.82 -5.62
C ARG A 19 -5.32 20.16 -5.74
N ASN A 20 -4.97 19.73 -6.95
CA ASN A 20 -3.71 19.03 -7.30
C ASN A 20 -3.71 17.51 -7.02
N LEU A 21 -4.86 16.85 -6.98
CA LEU A 21 -4.88 15.40 -7.15
C LEU A 21 -4.48 15.08 -8.59
N ILE A 22 -3.43 14.28 -8.75
CA ILE A 22 -3.05 13.72 -10.05
C ILE A 22 -4.06 12.61 -10.36
N PRO A 23 -4.78 12.66 -11.50
CA PRO A 23 -5.65 11.58 -11.98
C PRO A 23 -4.94 10.22 -11.92
N ILE A 24 -5.61 9.16 -11.44
CA ILE A 24 -4.97 7.87 -11.14
C ILE A 24 -4.40 7.18 -12.39
N ASP A 25 -4.99 7.45 -13.56
CA ASP A 25 -4.53 7.01 -14.88
C ASP A 25 -3.17 7.62 -15.29
N LEU A 26 -2.75 8.71 -14.63
CA LEU A 26 -1.43 9.31 -14.78
C LEU A 26 -0.41 8.79 -13.76
N TRP A 27 -0.80 7.89 -12.85
CA TRP A 27 0.11 7.28 -11.89
C TRP A 27 0.79 6.08 -12.54
N ASP A 28 2.03 6.28 -12.95
CA ASP A 28 2.87 5.18 -13.41
C ASP A 28 3.57 4.54 -12.20
N SER A 29 3.15 3.32 -11.82
CA SER A 29 3.82 2.58 -10.76
C SER A 29 4.95 1.73 -11.36
N LEU A 30 6.18 2.17 -11.14
CA LEU A 30 7.40 1.44 -11.51
C LEU A 30 7.47 -0.01 -10.96
N ALA A 31 6.63 -0.39 -9.99
CA ALA A 31 6.69 -1.69 -9.32
C ALA A 31 5.31 -2.26 -8.88
N GLY A 32 4.18 -1.69 -9.34
CA GLY A 32 2.85 -2.08 -8.88
C GLY A 32 2.60 -1.76 -7.39
N LEU A 33 1.72 -2.53 -6.74
CA LEU A 33 1.50 -2.49 -5.29
C LEU A 33 2.63 -3.25 -4.58
N THR A 34 3.23 -2.64 -3.55
CA THR A 34 4.29 -3.26 -2.75
C THR A 34 3.94 -3.24 -1.27
N TYR A 35 4.16 -4.36 -0.57
CA TYR A 35 4.11 -4.42 0.88
C TYR A 35 5.46 -4.06 1.47
N ALA A 36 5.44 -3.19 2.48
CA ALA A 36 6.60 -2.86 3.29
C ALA A 36 6.48 -3.56 4.65
N PHE A 37 7.49 -4.34 5.01
CA PHE A 37 7.60 -4.94 6.33
C PHE A 37 8.98 -4.64 6.92
N GLU A 38 9.03 -4.14 8.14
CA GLU A 38 10.27 -3.70 8.79
C GLU A 38 10.41 -4.27 10.19
N ASP A 39 11.45 -5.07 10.39
CA ASP A 39 11.71 -5.73 11.67
C ASP A 39 13.19 -6.08 11.87
N THR A 40 13.52 -6.74 12.98
CA THR A 40 14.82 -7.38 13.23
C THR A 40 15.15 -8.40 12.14
N GLU A 41 16.43 -8.65 11.90
CA GLU A 41 16.83 -9.64 10.88
C GLU A 41 16.31 -11.03 11.21
N GLU A 42 16.27 -11.40 12.49
CA GLU A 42 15.74 -12.66 12.99
C GLU A 42 14.24 -12.80 12.69
N ALA A 43 13.44 -11.76 12.97
CA ALA A 43 12.01 -11.77 12.66
C ALA A 43 11.76 -11.85 11.14
N ILE A 44 12.55 -11.11 10.36
CA ILE A 44 12.46 -11.13 8.89
C ILE A 44 12.81 -12.51 8.34
N ARG A 45 13.84 -13.18 8.87
CA ARG A 45 14.17 -14.57 8.49
C ARG A 45 13.06 -15.55 8.85
N LYS A 46 12.45 -15.41 10.03
CA LYS A 46 11.34 -16.27 10.48
C LYS A 46 10.04 -16.04 9.73
N SER A 47 9.86 -14.87 9.11
CA SER A 47 8.62 -14.52 8.39
C SER A 47 8.37 -15.38 7.14
N GLY A 48 9.40 -16.00 6.56
CA GLY A 48 9.30 -16.70 5.28
C GLY A 48 9.08 -15.79 4.06
N LEU A 49 9.04 -14.45 4.25
CA LEU A 49 8.80 -13.48 3.18
C LEU A 49 10.02 -13.22 2.30
N VAL A 50 11.21 -13.65 2.73
CA VAL A 50 12.45 -13.52 1.97
C VAL A 50 12.73 -14.85 1.27
N PRO A 51 12.71 -14.90 -0.07
CA PRO A 51 13.06 -16.10 -0.83
C PRO A 51 14.48 -16.56 -0.50
N GLU A 52 14.70 -17.88 -0.47
CA GLU A 52 15.99 -18.47 -0.08
C GLU A 52 17.18 -18.02 -0.96
N TRP A 53 16.91 -17.71 -2.22
CA TRP A 53 17.93 -17.22 -3.16
C TRP A 53 18.34 -15.76 -2.90
N MET A 54 17.60 -15.00 -2.09
CA MET A 54 17.89 -13.59 -1.87
C MET A 54 18.90 -13.39 -0.75
N ARG A 55 19.97 -12.66 -1.06
CA ARG A 55 21.02 -12.35 -0.08
C ARG A 55 20.60 -11.17 0.80
N TYR A 56 20.81 -11.32 2.11
CA TYR A 56 20.60 -10.24 3.06
C TYR A 56 21.68 -9.15 2.91
N PRO A 57 21.31 -7.88 3.10
CA PRO A 57 22.28 -6.79 3.13
C PRO A 57 23.27 -6.99 4.29
N GLY A 58 24.55 -6.68 4.03
CA GLY A 58 25.61 -6.74 5.05
C GLY A 58 25.39 -5.78 6.22
N LYS A 59 26.33 -5.73 7.18
CA LYS A 59 26.17 -5.01 8.46
C LYS A 59 25.97 -3.49 8.35
N GLY A 60 26.29 -2.88 7.20
CA GLY A 60 26.07 -1.45 6.95
C GLY A 60 24.71 -1.16 6.31
N VAL A 61 24.29 0.10 6.35
CA VAL A 61 23.08 0.58 5.64
C VAL A 61 23.27 0.35 4.14
N ARG A 62 22.54 -0.62 3.59
CA ARG A 62 22.66 -1.06 2.20
C ARG A 62 21.34 -1.68 1.74
N SER A 63 21.07 -1.59 0.44
CA SER A 63 19.96 -2.28 -0.19
C SER A 63 20.43 -3.34 -1.17
N CYS A 64 19.74 -4.48 -1.18
CA CYS A 64 19.80 -5.52 -2.19
C CYS A 64 18.46 -5.49 -2.93
N VAL A 65 18.49 -5.29 -4.24
CA VAL A 65 17.31 -5.23 -5.10
C VAL A 65 17.47 -6.27 -6.18
N ARG A 66 16.39 -6.98 -6.50
CA ARG A 66 16.32 -7.78 -7.71
C ARG A 66 15.14 -7.30 -8.56
N LYS A 67 15.41 -6.96 -9.82
CA LYS A 67 14.44 -6.38 -10.77
C LYS A 67 14.10 -7.32 -11.92
N ASP A 68 14.78 -8.46 -11.97
CA ASP A 68 14.92 -9.37 -13.11
C ASP A 68 13.91 -10.55 -13.06
N GLU A 69 12.95 -10.50 -12.14
CA GLU A 69 11.81 -11.43 -12.04
C GLU A 69 10.50 -10.65 -12.16
N PRO A 70 9.36 -11.29 -12.54
CA PRO A 70 8.05 -10.61 -12.71
C PRO A 70 7.54 -9.91 -11.44
N HIS A 71 8.22 -10.12 -10.30
CA HIS A 71 7.85 -9.58 -9.02
C HIS A 71 9.03 -8.85 -8.37
N PHE A 72 8.78 -7.61 -7.98
CA PHE A 72 9.75 -6.76 -7.31
C PHE A 72 10.02 -7.24 -5.88
N ILE A 73 11.29 -7.39 -5.51
CA ILE A 73 11.73 -7.54 -4.13
C ILE A 73 12.97 -6.71 -3.84
N LYS A 74 12.95 -6.00 -2.70
CA LYS A 74 14.04 -5.18 -2.19
C LYS A 74 14.20 -5.38 -0.70
N LEU A 75 15.41 -5.74 -0.30
CA LEU A 75 15.83 -5.81 1.10
C LEU A 75 16.74 -4.64 1.41
N SER A 76 16.45 -3.90 2.46
CA SER A 76 17.25 -2.76 2.92
C SER A 76 17.61 -2.93 4.38
N ARG A 77 18.90 -2.85 4.72
CA ARG A 77 19.30 -2.62 6.11
C ARG A 77 19.20 -1.14 6.40
N LEU A 78 18.43 -0.81 7.43
CA LEU A 78 18.21 0.54 7.91
C LEU A 78 19.21 0.89 9.00
N LYS A 79 19.11 2.12 9.49
CA LYS A 79 19.79 2.51 10.73
C LYS A 79 19.27 1.61 11.88
N GLU A 80 20.08 1.46 12.92
CA GLU A 80 19.76 0.60 14.09
C GLU A 80 19.73 -0.91 13.77
N GLY A 81 20.16 -1.31 12.58
CA GLY A 81 20.32 -2.71 12.21
C GLY A 81 19.04 -3.42 11.76
N ARG A 82 17.89 -2.74 11.79
CA ARG A 82 16.61 -3.26 11.28
C ARG A 82 16.67 -3.53 9.78
N ILE A 83 15.86 -4.49 9.34
CA ILE A 83 15.71 -4.87 7.94
C ILE A 83 14.31 -4.48 7.47
N ARG A 84 14.24 -3.80 6.33
CA ARG A 84 13.01 -3.55 5.59
C ARG A 84 12.96 -4.43 4.35
N ILE A 85 11.86 -5.14 4.17
CA ILE A 85 11.49 -5.81 2.93
C ILE A 85 10.47 -4.92 2.23
N LEU A 86 10.68 -4.67 0.94
CA LEU A 86 9.65 -4.22 0.01
C LEU A 86 9.43 -5.36 -0.97
N ILE A 87 8.23 -5.91 -1.03
CA ILE A 87 7.89 -7.05 -1.88
C ILE A 87 6.60 -6.77 -2.64
N SER A 88 6.52 -7.22 -3.89
CA SER A 88 5.30 -7.14 -4.69
C SER A 88 4.12 -7.77 -3.94
N ALA A 89 2.98 -7.06 -3.93
CA ALA A 89 1.76 -7.55 -3.34
C ALA A 89 1.28 -8.87 -3.98
N ASP A 90 1.57 -9.06 -5.26
CA ASP A 90 1.22 -10.28 -5.97
C ASP A 90 1.99 -11.49 -5.41
N LEU A 91 3.24 -11.33 -4.97
CA LEU A 91 3.98 -12.42 -4.33
C LEU A 91 3.36 -12.80 -2.98
N VAL A 92 3.05 -11.80 -2.16
CA VAL A 92 2.47 -12.03 -0.82
C VAL A 92 1.08 -12.64 -0.91
N THR A 93 0.28 -12.21 -1.89
CA THR A 93 -1.10 -12.65 -2.07
C THR A 93 -1.22 -13.88 -2.96
N SER A 94 -0.17 -14.27 -3.70
CA SER A 94 -0.18 -15.46 -4.56
C SER A 94 -0.54 -16.75 -3.82
N SER A 95 -0.18 -16.82 -2.53
CA SER A 95 -0.50 -17.92 -1.62
C SER A 95 -1.94 -17.90 -1.12
N ASP A 96 -2.62 -16.75 -1.18
CA ASP A 96 -3.99 -16.55 -0.70
C ASP A 96 -4.93 -16.24 -1.88
N LYS A 97 -5.44 -17.32 -2.49
CA LYS A 97 -6.36 -17.24 -3.63
C LYS A 97 -7.66 -16.51 -3.28
N GLU A 98 -8.15 -16.64 -2.05
CA GLU A 98 -9.40 -16.03 -1.62
C GLU A 98 -9.24 -14.52 -1.52
N PHE A 99 -8.16 -14.05 -0.89
CA PHE A 99 -7.84 -12.64 -0.81
C PHE A 99 -7.59 -12.01 -2.18
N ARG A 100 -6.91 -12.71 -3.09
CA ARG A 100 -6.74 -12.26 -4.48
C ARG A 100 -8.07 -12.12 -5.21
N ASN A 101 -8.96 -13.08 -5.07
CA ASN A 101 -10.29 -13.03 -5.70
C ASN A 101 -11.11 -11.88 -5.12
N PHE A 102 -11.06 -11.68 -3.81
CA PHE A 102 -11.69 -10.55 -3.14
C PHE A 102 -11.14 -9.20 -3.65
N LEU A 103 -9.82 -9.01 -3.66
CA LEU A 103 -9.18 -7.80 -4.18
C LEU A 103 -9.51 -7.58 -5.66
N GLY A 104 -9.47 -8.63 -6.47
CA GLY A 104 -9.82 -8.56 -7.89
C GLY A 104 -11.28 -8.14 -8.08
N ALA A 105 -12.21 -8.72 -7.32
CA ALA A 105 -13.62 -8.33 -7.34
C ALA A 105 -13.84 -6.89 -6.85
N LEU A 106 -13.10 -6.47 -5.82
CA LEU A 106 -13.14 -5.11 -5.28
C LEU A 106 -12.67 -4.07 -6.31
N LEU A 107 -11.55 -4.34 -7.00
CA LEU A 107 -10.99 -3.46 -8.02
C LEU A 107 -11.82 -3.45 -9.31
N ALA A 108 -12.53 -4.54 -9.62
CA ALA A 108 -13.44 -4.62 -10.75
C ALA A 108 -14.82 -3.99 -10.47
N ASP A 109 -15.16 -3.70 -9.20
CA ASP A 109 -16.42 -3.07 -8.85
C ASP A 109 -16.37 -1.57 -9.20
N THR A 110 -16.90 -1.24 -10.38
CA THR A 110 -16.97 0.13 -10.90
C THR A 110 -17.86 1.06 -10.06
N ARG A 111 -18.63 0.53 -9.10
CA ARG A 111 -19.42 1.33 -8.15
C ARG A 111 -18.56 1.81 -6.97
N LEU A 112 -17.41 1.19 -6.75
CA LEU A 112 -16.44 1.58 -5.73
C LEU A 112 -15.37 2.46 -6.36
N SER A 113 -15.69 3.74 -6.55
CA SER A 113 -14.65 4.74 -6.78
C SER A 113 -13.86 4.93 -5.47
N LEU A 114 -12.69 4.30 -5.39
CA LEU A 114 -11.74 4.50 -4.30
C LEU A 114 -11.13 5.91 -4.33
N VAL A 115 -11.37 6.67 -5.41
CA VAL A 115 -10.98 8.07 -5.56
C VAL A 115 -12.19 8.96 -5.25
N LYS A 116 -12.23 9.50 -4.03
CA LYS A 116 -13.25 10.49 -3.64
C LYS A 116 -13.17 11.71 -4.57
N GLY A 117 -14.01 11.78 -5.61
CA GLY A 117 -14.11 12.91 -6.54
C GLY A 117 -14.11 12.58 -8.04
N GLU A 118 -13.98 11.31 -8.45
CA GLU A 118 -14.17 10.94 -9.85
C GLU A 118 -15.67 10.83 -10.17
N SER A 119 -16.10 11.49 -11.25
CA SER A 119 -17.50 11.44 -11.69
C SER A 119 -17.73 10.11 -12.41
N ALA A 120 -18.73 9.35 -11.94
CA ALA A 120 -19.19 8.10 -12.56
C ALA A 120 -19.74 8.32 -13.98
#